data_AF-A0A923MLW2-F1
#
_entry.id   AF-A0A923MLW2-F1
#
_cell.length_a   1.000
_cell.length_b   1.000
_cell.length_c   1.000
_cell.angle_alpha   90.00
_cell.angle_beta   90.00
_cell.angle_gamma   90.00
#
_symmetry.space_group_name_H-M   'P 1'
#
loop_
_entity.id
_entity.type
_entity.pdbx_description
1 polymer ?
#
loop_
_entity_poly.entity_id
_entity_poly.type
_entity_poly.pdbx_seq_one_letter_code
_entity_poly.pdbx_strand_id
1 'polypeptide(L)'
;MNDTYLYPYSSAEARDRNELSLWRESHKANIACRNAIEDTIRQNFDGMHLDKNCITPVLDEYGYKRTAWVLANTLHELKWDGRFGHANKQWVECACIPKDINHNSDFVVRSHPAVLDGFVTFYRKAVQALNLFGAEHCVGDRAEQDFTGKVLVLSPEALQEQYWGQDYQLLYARSGFGCAPHSSGRAVFATCLSDGETARWNREDFIGVLHDKFLPEWAKPKLAELNAQEQTNAPTMGGMNMK
;
A
#
# COMPACT_ATOMS: atom_id res chain seq x y z
N MET A 1 15.16 4.74 8.98
CA MET A 1 14.29 3.58 8.78
C MET A 1 15.16 2.42 8.31
N ASN A 2 14.78 1.19 8.63
CA ASN A 2 15.44 -0.03 8.20
C ASN A 2 15.04 -0.27 6.74
N ASP A 3 15.94 0.08 5.83
CA ASP A 3 15.69 0.02 4.38
C ASP A 3 15.87 -1.40 3.80
N THR A 4 15.88 -2.43 4.65
CA THR A 4 15.92 -3.82 4.20
C THR A 4 14.69 -4.10 3.33
N TYR A 5 14.89 -4.66 2.15
CA TYR A 5 13.80 -5.07 1.26
C TYR A 5 12.86 -6.06 1.97
N LEU A 6 11.54 -5.84 1.86
CA LEU A 6 10.54 -6.77 2.35
C LEU A 6 10.28 -7.83 1.26
N TYR A 7 10.83 -9.01 1.46
CA TYR A 7 10.68 -10.13 0.53
C TYR A 7 9.30 -10.82 0.74
N PRO A 8 8.40 -10.83 -0.27
CA PRO A 8 7.00 -11.21 -0.08
C PRO A 8 6.70 -12.70 -0.35
N TYR A 9 7.70 -13.52 -0.68
CA TYR A 9 7.52 -14.93 -1.04
C TYR A 9 8.13 -15.88 0.01
N SER A 10 7.75 -17.16 -0.07
CA SER A 10 8.29 -18.20 0.81
C SER A 10 9.78 -18.48 0.53
N SER A 11 10.44 -19.12 1.48
CA SER A 11 11.83 -19.59 1.33
C SER A 11 12.01 -20.60 0.20
N ALA A 12 10.97 -21.39 -0.11
CA ALA A 12 10.96 -22.33 -1.22
C ALA A 12 10.97 -21.58 -2.56
N GLU A 13 10.08 -20.61 -2.73
CA GLU A 13 10.04 -19.76 -3.93
C GLU A 13 11.33 -18.96 -4.11
N ALA A 14 11.89 -18.44 -3.01
CA ALA A 14 13.18 -17.75 -3.04
C ALA A 14 14.31 -18.66 -3.52
N ARG A 15 14.27 -19.96 -3.17
CA ARG A 15 15.23 -20.95 -3.68
C ARG A 15 15.07 -21.15 -5.18
N ASP A 16 13.85 -21.32 -5.64
CA ASP A 16 13.54 -21.57 -7.06
C ASP A 16 13.92 -20.37 -7.94
N ARG A 17 13.81 -19.15 -7.40
CA ARG A 17 14.18 -17.90 -8.07
C ARG A 17 15.64 -17.50 -7.91
N ASN A 18 16.43 -18.27 -7.15
CA ASN A 18 17.82 -17.93 -6.79
C ASN A 18 17.95 -16.59 -6.03
N GLU A 19 16.98 -16.28 -5.18
CA GLU A 19 16.84 -15.03 -4.40
C GLU A 19 16.96 -15.28 -2.88
N LEU A 20 17.52 -16.42 -2.46
CA LEU A 20 17.61 -16.81 -1.04
C LEU A 20 18.33 -15.79 -0.16
N SER A 21 19.31 -15.04 -0.67
CA SER A 21 19.98 -13.98 0.07
C SER A 21 19.01 -12.87 0.47
N LEU A 22 18.18 -12.41 -0.46
CA LEU A 22 17.15 -11.39 -0.22
C LEU A 22 16.12 -11.88 0.81
N TRP A 23 15.68 -13.14 0.68
CA TRP A 23 14.78 -13.75 1.64
C TRP A 23 15.39 -13.82 3.05
N ARG A 24 16.66 -14.24 3.18
CA ARG A 24 17.33 -14.36 4.50
C ARG A 24 17.46 -13.01 5.20
N GLU A 25 17.87 -11.96 4.48
CA GLU A 25 18.00 -10.62 5.05
C GLU A 25 16.62 -10.06 5.45
N SER A 26 15.61 -10.22 4.59
CA SER A 26 14.22 -9.85 4.93
C SER A 26 13.70 -10.60 6.14
N HIS A 27 13.95 -11.91 6.23
CA HIS A 27 13.52 -12.76 7.34
C HIS A 27 14.18 -12.34 8.66
N LYS A 28 15.48 -12.03 8.64
CA LYS A 28 16.20 -11.48 9.79
C LYS A 28 15.60 -10.15 10.25
N ALA A 29 15.26 -9.26 9.31
CA ALA A 29 14.59 -8.00 9.61
C ALA A 29 13.16 -8.20 10.16
N ASN A 30 12.42 -9.24 9.71
CA ASN A 30 11.12 -9.60 10.28
C ASN A 30 11.24 -10.05 11.74
N ILE A 31 12.24 -10.89 12.06
CA ILE A 31 12.53 -11.31 13.44
C ILE A 31 12.91 -10.09 14.31
N ALA A 32 13.73 -9.18 13.78
CA ALA A 32 14.11 -7.96 14.49
C ALA A 32 12.90 -7.05 14.77
N CYS A 33 12.05 -6.84 13.77
CA CYS A 33 10.80 -6.09 13.92
C CYS A 33 9.86 -6.74 14.95
N ARG A 34 9.70 -8.08 14.92
CA ARG A 34 8.97 -8.82 15.95
C ARG A 34 9.53 -8.53 17.35
N ASN A 35 10.84 -8.64 17.53
CA ASN A 35 11.49 -8.38 18.82
C ASN A 35 11.24 -6.95 19.30
N ALA A 36 11.34 -5.97 18.40
CA ALA A 36 11.05 -4.57 18.72
C ALA A 36 9.60 -4.36 19.18
N ILE A 37 8.63 -5.03 18.55
CA ILE A 37 7.22 -5.02 18.98
C ILE A 37 7.09 -5.63 20.38
N GLU A 38 7.68 -6.80 20.63
CA GLU A 38 7.63 -7.47 21.94
C GLU A 38 8.26 -6.62 23.05
N ASP A 39 9.43 -6.05 22.79
CA ASP A 39 10.16 -5.20 23.73
C ASP A 39 9.39 -3.93 24.03
N THR A 40 8.82 -3.30 23.00
CA THR A 40 8.01 -2.10 23.17
C THR A 40 6.75 -2.39 23.99
N ILE A 41 6.03 -3.48 23.71
CA ILE A 41 4.88 -3.88 24.51
C ILE A 41 5.30 -4.11 25.97
N ARG A 42 6.42 -4.82 26.19
CA ARG A 42 6.92 -5.12 27.54
C ARG A 42 7.26 -3.85 28.33
N GLN A 43 7.85 -2.85 27.68
CA GLN A 43 8.28 -1.60 28.34
C GLN A 43 7.12 -0.64 28.60
N ASN A 44 6.03 -0.74 27.84
CA ASN A 44 4.95 0.26 27.82
C ASN A 44 3.59 -0.28 28.30
N PHE A 45 3.57 -1.47 28.91
CA PHE A 45 2.36 -2.05 29.49
C PHE A 45 2.42 -2.01 31.02
N ASP A 46 1.47 -1.30 31.64
CA ASP A 46 1.44 -1.09 33.10
C ASP A 46 0.67 -2.19 33.87
N GLY A 47 0.21 -3.23 33.18
CA GLY A 47 -0.65 -4.28 33.72
C GLY A 47 -2.14 -4.10 33.38
N MET A 48 -2.56 -2.90 32.97
CA MET A 48 -3.94 -2.56 32.61
C MET A 48 -4.06 -1.90 31.24
N HIS A 49 -3.11 -1.03 30.87
CA HIS A 49 -3.11 -0.24 29.65
C HIS A 49 -1.77 -0.31 28.94
N LEU A 50 -1.83 -0.27 27.61
CA LEU A 50 -0.68 -0.09 26.74
C LEU A 50 -0.59 1.38 26.34
N ASP A 51 0.59 1.99 26.46
CA ASP A 51 0.81 3.38 26.00
C ASP A 51 0.44 3.51 24.51
N LYS A 52 -0.34 4.53 24.17
CA LYS A 52 -0.80 4.80 22.80
C LYS A 52 0.35 5.15 21.85
N ASN A 53 1.44 5.69 22.38
CA ASN A 53 2.62 6.09 21.60
C ASN A 53 3.67 4.99 21.51
N CYS A 54 3.41 3.80 22.09
CA CYS A 54 4.38 2.71 22.05
C CYS A 54 4.69 2.27 20.61
N ILE A 55 3.81 2.52 19.64
CA ILE A 55 4.04 2.07 18.27
C ILE A 55 5.09 2.90 17.52
N THR A 56 5.31 4.15 17.91
CA THR A 56 6.15 5.11 17.18
C THR A 56 7.58 4.60 16.94
N PRO A 57 8.32 4.08 17.95
CA PRO A 57 9.68 3.59 17.73
C PRO A 57 9.74 2.45 16.71
N VAL A 58 8.73 1.55 16.70
CA VAL A 58 8.68 0.44 15.76
C VAL A 58 8.43 0.95 14.33
N LEU A 59 7.56 1.93 14.15
CA LEU A 59 7.29 2.52 12.84
C LEU A 59 8.47 3.35 12.33
N ASP A 60 9.13 4.12 13.19
CA ASP A 60 10.31 4.91 12.81
C ASP A 60 11.47 4.01 12.37
N GLU A 61 11.65 2.87 13.05
CA GLU A 61 12.73 1.93 12.75
C GLU A 61 12.36 1.00 11.58
N TYR A 62 11.17 0.41 11.52
CA TYR A 62 10.86 -0.67 10.57
C TYR A 62 9.86 -0.27 9.47
N GLY A 63 9.21 0.88 9.59
CA GLY A 63 8.19 1.32 8.66
C GLY A 63 6.85 0.61 8.82
N TYR A 64 5.87 1.09 8.06
CA TYR A 64 4.51 0.58 8.07
C TYR A 64 4.40 -0.79 7.41
N LYS A 65 4.98 -1.00 6.21
CA LYS A 65 4.79 -2.26 5.46
C LYS A 65 5.37 -3.45 6.22
N ARG A 66 6.59 -3.33 6.77
CA ARG A 66 7.20 -4.42 7.54
C ARG A 66 6.45 -4.68 8.84
N THR A 67 6.03 -3.63 9.54
CA THR A 67 5.23 -3.77 10.76
C THR A 67 3.89 -4.45 10.45
N ALA A 68 3.19 -4.05 9.38
CA ALA A 68 2.01 -4.72 8.88
C ALA A 68 2.28 -6.19 8.56
N TRP A 69 3.38 -6.51 7.89
CA TRP A 69 3.74 -7.87 7.51
C TRP A 69 3.90 -8.79 8.72
N VAL A 70 4.63 -8.34 9.75
CA VAL A 70 4.84 -9.09 10.99
C VAL A 70 3.53 -9.27 11.77
N LEU A 71 2.72 -8.22 11.88
CA LEU A 71 1.42 -8.28 12.56
C LEU A 71 0.42 -9.18 11.81
N ALA A 72 0.39 -9.10 10.47
CA ALA A 72 -0.45 -9.94 9.63
C ALA A 72 -0.08 -11.42 9.77
N ASN A 73 1.20 -11.75 9.64
CA ASN A 73 1.69 -13.11 9.90
C ASN A 73 1.29 -13.61 11.29
N THR A 74 1.49 -12.79 12.32
CA THR A 74 1.14 -13.15 13.69
C THR A 74 -0.35 -13.46 13.84
N LEU A 75 -1.23 -12.62 13.28
CA LEU A 75 -2.67 -12.85 13.34
C LEU A 75 -3.12 -14.05 12.49
N HIS A 76 -2.44 -14.36 11.39
CA HIS A 76 -2.70 -15.59 10.63
C HIS A 76 -2.34 -16.85 11.42
N GLU A 77 -1.17 -16.87 12.06
CA GLU A 77 -0.71 -18.00 12.89
C GLU A 77 -1.58 -18.18 14.14
N LEU A 78 -2.09 -17.07 14.69
CA LEU A 78 -2.94 -17.05 15.88
C LEU A 78 -4.43 -16.88 15.56
N LYS A 79 -4.87 -17.15 14.32
CA LYS A 79 -6.26 -16.91 13.88
C LYS A 79 -7.33 -17.59 14.74
N TRP A 80 -6.95 -18.71 15.37
CA TRP A 80 -7.77 -19.52 16.26
C TRP A 80 -8.02 -18.88 17.63
N ASP A 81 -7.20 -17.90 18.05
CA ASP A 81 -7.35 -17.25 19.35
C ASP A 81 -8.54 -16.28 19.33
N GLY A 82 -9.49 -16.49 20.24
CA GLY A 82 -10.73 -15.71 20.32
C GLY A 82 -10.56 -14.30 20.89
N ARG A 83 -9.38 -13.94 21.42
CA ARG A 83 -9.14 -12.63 22.06
C ARG A 83 -8.83 -11.51 21.08
N PHE A 84 -8.48 -11.85 19.83
CA PHE A 84 -8.31 -10.84 18.78
C PHE A 84 -9.67 -10.35 18.28
N GLY A 85 -9.83 -9.03 18.24
CA GLY A 85 -11.05 -8.38 17.78
C GLY A 85 -11.35 -8.68 16.31
N HIS A 86 -12.64 -8.76 15.96
CA HIS A 86 -13.08 -9.06 14.60
C HIS A 86 -12.47 -8.11 13.56
N ALA A 87 -12.40 -6.81 13.89
CA ALA A 87 -11.86 -5.81 12.97
C ALA A 87 -10.36 -6.04 12.66
N ASN A 88 -9.58 -6.55 13.61
CA ASN A 88 -8.16 -6.86 13.41
C ASN A 88 -7.99 -8.16 12.62
N LYS A 89 -8.84 -9.17 12.85
CA LYS A 89 -8.86 -10.39 12.03
C LYS A 89 -9.23 -10.08 10.57
N GLN A 90 -10.28 -9.30 10.35
CA GLN A 90 -10.71 -8.91 9.01
C GLN A 90 -9.66 -8.07 8.27
N TRP A 91 -8.93 -7.22 9.00
CA TRP A 91 -7.85 -6.43 8.41
C TRP A 91 -6.76 -7.30 7.77
N VAL A 92 -6.44 -8.46 8.36
CA VAL A 92 -5.41 -9.36 7.84
C VAL A 92 -5.92 -10.39 6.84
N GLU A 93 -7.23 -10.60 6.72
CA GLU A 93 -7.78 -11.53 5.72
C GLU A 93 -7.42 -11.15 4.28
N CYS A 94 -7.21 -9.86 4.03
CA CYS A 94 -6.75 -9.35 2.75
C CYS A 94 -5.22 -9.42 2.55
N ALA A 95 -4.46 -9.71 3.61
CA ALA A 95 -3.00 -9.82 3.52
C ALA A 95 -2.61 -11.18 2.91
N CYS A 96 -1.87 -11.15 1.81
CA CYS A 96 -1.36 -12.37 1.19
C CYS A 96 -0.04 -12.77 1.86
N ILE A 97 -0.12 -13.42 3.02
CA ILE A 97 1.06 -14.00 3.69
C ILE A 97 1.35 -15.38 3.08
N PRO A 98 2.53 -15.60 2.46
CA PRO A 98 2.88 -16.89 1.90
C PRO A 98 3.00 -17.94 3.01
N LYS A 99 2.55 -19.16 2.71
CA LYS A 99 2.66 -20.28 3.63
C LYS A 99 4.08 -20.86 3.58
N ASP A 100 4.83 -20.65 4.64
CA ASP A 100 6.16 -21.17 4.90
C ASP A 100 6.22 -21.77 6.32
N ILE A 101 5.69 -23.00 6.43
CA ILE A 101 5.46 -23.72 7.70
C ILE A 101 6.69 -23.73 8.62
N ASN A 102 7.90 -23.73 8.04
CA ASN A 102 9.13 -23.83 8.81
C ASN A 102 9.60 -22.48 9.38
N HIS A 103 9.12 -21.35 8.84
CA HIS A 103 9.69 -20.02 9.12
C HIS A 103 8.65 -18.98 9.56
N ASN A 104 7.36 -19.09 9.19
CA ASN A 104 6.34 -18.14 9.64
C ASN A 104 6.31 -18.00 11.17
N SER A 105 6.52 -19.11 11.89
CA SER A 105 6.55 -19.13 13.36
C SER A 105 7.73 -18.35 13.98
N ASP A 106 8.79 -18.09 13.23
CA ASP A 106 10.00 -17.43 13.71
C ASP A 106 9.80 -15.95 13.99
N PHE A 107 8.79 -15.32 13.38
CA PHE A 107 8.47 -13.91 13.55
C PHE A 107 7.01 -13.68 13.99
N VAL A 108 6.40 -14.66 14.65
CA VAL A 108 5.15 -14.49 15.41
C VAL A 108 5.43 -13.73 16.71
N VAL A 109 4.74 -12.61 16.94
CA VAL A 109 4.89 -11.81 18.17
C VAL A 109 4.35 -12.58 19.37
N ARG A 110 5.22 -12.87 20.34
CA ARG A 110 4.92 -13.62 21.56
C ARG A 110 4.61 -12.66 22.72
N SER A 111 3.43 -12.07 22.68
CA SER A 111 2.86 -11.28 23.77
C SER A 111 1.48 -11.84 24.18
N HIS A 112 0.92 -11.35 25.29
CA HIS A 112 -0.44 -11.72 25.68
C HIS A 112 -1.43 -11.26 24.58
N PRO A 113 -2.26 -12.14 23.99
CA PRO A 113 -3.05 -11.81 22.80
C PRO A 113 -3.96 -10.59 22.93
N ALA A 114 -4.55 -10.35 24.10
CA ALA A 114 -5.37 -9.15 24.31
C ALA A 114 -4.55 -7.84 24.26
N VAL A 115 -3.30 -7.86 24.72
CA VAL A 115 -2.41 -6.69 24.66
C VAL A 115 -1.93 -6.47 23.23
N LEU A 116 -1.59 -7.56 22.54
CA LEU A 116 -1.21 -7.52 21.14
C LEU A 116 -2.36 -7.03 20.23
N ASP A 117 -3.61 -7.42 20.52
CA ASP A 117 -4.79 -6.90 19.81
C ASP A 117 -4.92 -5.37 19.95
N GLY A 118 -4.61 -4.85 21.15
CA GLY A 118 -4.49 -3.41 21.40
C GLY A 118 -3.40 -2.76 20.53
N PHE A 119 -2.22 -3.37 20.46
CA PHE A 119 -1.12 -2.89 19.61
C PHE A 119 -1.50 -2.88 18.12
N VAL A 120 -2.14 -3.92 17.61
CA VAL A 120 -2.65 -3.97 16.22
C VAL A 120 -3.67 -2.85 15.97
N THR A 121 -4.51 -2.56 16.97
CA THR A 121 -5.46 -1.45 16.88
C THR A 121 -4.75 -0.10 16.79
N PHE A 122 -3.64 0.10 17.51
CA PHE A 122 -2.81 1.30 17.37
C PHE A 122 -2.16 1.40 15.99
N TYR A 123 -1.65 0.28 15.44
CA TYR A 123 -1.13 0.23 14.08
C TYR A 123 -2.17 0.71 13.05
N ARG A 124 -3.37 0.14 13.10
CA ARG A 124 -4.44 0.50 12.17
C ARG A 124 -4.84 1.97 12.29
N LYS A 125 -4.85 2.52 13.51
CA LYS A 125 -5.10 3.96 13.74
C LYS A 125 -3.97 4.84 13.19
N ALA A 126 -2.72 4.42 13.32
CA ALA A 126 -1.58 5.15 12.75
C ALA A 126 -1.67 5.20 11.22
N VAL A 127 -1.97 4.07 10.56
CA VAL A 127 -2.21 4.02 9.12
C VAL A 127 -3.40 4.91 8.72
N GLN A 128 -4.50 4.86 9.47
CA GLN A 128 -5.67 5.71 9.21
C GLN A 128 -5.33 7.21 9.30
N ALA A 129 -4.46 7.59 10.24
CA ALA A 129 -4.03 8.98 10.42
C ALA A 129 -3.21 9.54 9.24
N LEU A 130 -2.67 8.67 8.36
CA LEU A 130 -2.03 9.08 7.10
C LEU A 130 -3.05 9.60 6.07
N ASN A 131 -4.36 9.37 6.30
CA ASN A 131 -5.46 9.79 5.42
C ASN A 131 -5.28 9.38 3.96
N LEU A 132 -4.69 8.19 3.72
CA LEU A 132 -4.46 7.68 2.38
C LEU A 132 -5.77 7.47 1.63
N PHE A 133 -5.76 7.71 0.32
CA PHE A 133 -6.88 7.37 -0.55
C PHE A 133 -6.96 5.83 -0.72
N GLY A 134 -8.05 5.24 -0.25
CA GLY A 134 -8.43 3.84 -0.51
C GLY A 134 -9.54 3.66 -1.56
N ALA A 135 -10.02 2.42 -1.70
CA ALA A 135 -11.05 2.03 -2.67
C ALA A 135 -12.40 2.74 -2.43
N GLU A 136 -12.68 3.13 -1.20
CA GLU A 136 -13.85 3.92 -0.79
C GLU A 136 -13.89 5.32 -1.42
N HIS A 137 -12.76 5.82 -1.92
CA HIS A 137 -12.68 7.09 -2.64
C HIS A 137 -12.84 6.95 -4.15
N CYS A 138 -12.88 5.71 -4.66
CA CYS A 138 -12.96 5.43 -6.09
C CYS A 138 -14.41 5.21 -6.55
N VAL A 139 -14.65 5.35 -7.85
CA VAL A 139 -15.97 5.10 -8.48
C VAL A 139 -15.93 3.98 -9.49
N GLY A 140 -17.03 3.23 -9.55
CA GLY A 140 -17.28 2.18 -10.54
C GLY A 140 -16.33 0.98 -10.46
N ASP A 141 -16.42 0.10 -11.45
CA ASP A 141 -15.59 -1.09 -11.52
C ASP A 141 -14.25 -0.77 -12.22
N ARG A 142 -13.16 -0.87 -11.45
CA ARG A 142 -11.79 -0.70 -11.95
C ARG A 142 -11.49 -1.62 -13.14
N ALA A 143 -12.06 -2.83 -13.19
CA ALA A 143 -11.81 -3.78 -14.27
C ALA A 143 -12.33 -3.29 -15.62
N GLU A 144 -13.42 -2.52 -15.64
CA GLU A 144 -14.18 -2.16 -16.84
C GLU A 144 -13.97 -0.70 -17.29
N GLN A 145 -13.30 0.13 -16.49
CA GLN A 145 -13.18 1.56 -16.77
C GLN A 145 -12.00 1.93 -17.67
N ASP A 146 -12.23 2.79 -18.66
CA ASP A 146 -11.13 3.53 -19.31
C ASP A 146 -10.57 4.59 -18.35
N PHE A 147 -9.25 4.62 -18.17
CA PHE A 147 -8.55 5.59 -17.32
C PHE A 147 -8.15 6.88 -18.03
N THR A 148 -8.22 6.92 -19.37
CA THR A 148 -7.75 8.06 -20.16
C THR A 148 -8.46 9.35 -19.75
N GLY A 149 -7.67 10.37 -19.42
CA GLY A 149 -8.16 11.69 -19.02
C GLY A 149 -8.78 11.74 -17.62
N LYS A 150 -8.49 10.76 -16.75
CA LYS A 150 -9.06 10.67 -15.40
C LYS A 150 -8.00 10.77 -14.32
N VAL A 151 -8.42 11.22 -13.14
CA VAL A 151 -7.60 11.17 -11.93
C VAL A 151 -7.71 9.77 -11.32
N LEU A 152 -6.58 9.10 -11.18
CA LEU A 152 -6.45 7.77 -10.61
C LEU A 152 -5.86 7.86 -9.21
N VAL A 153 -6.31 6.95 -8.35
CA VAL A 153 -5.72 6.72 -7.03
C VAL A 153 -4.69 5.62 -7.15
N LEU A 154 -3.42 5.94 -6.88
CA LEU A 154 -2.32 4.98 -6.80
C LEU A 154 -2.33 4.24 -5.46
N SER A 155 -2.08 2.94 -5.50
CA SER A 155 -1.97 2.10 -4.32
C SER A 155 -0.72 2.48 -3.50
N PRO A 156 -0.84 2.62 -2.16
CA PRO A 156 0.33 2.78 -1.29
C PRO A 156 1.38 1.68 -1.43
N GLU A 157 0.97 0.48 -1.89
CA GLU A 157 1.90 -0.62 -2.14
C GLU A 157 2.84 -0.35 -3.30
N ALA A 158 2.39 0.40 -4.31
CA ALA A 158 3.20 0.82 -5.45
C ALA A 158 4.16 1.99 -5.12
N LEU A 159 3.92 2.68 -4.01
CA LEU A 159 4.75 3.78 -3.53
C LEU A 159 5.79 3.31 -2.51
N GLN A 160 6.93 3.99 -2.47
CA GLN A 160 7.83 3.89 -1.32
C GLN A 160 7.17 4.56 -0.12
N GLU A 161 7.39 4.02 1.08
CA GLU A 161 6.70 4.50 2.30
C GLU A 161 6.96 5.97 2.61
N GLN A 162 8.14 6.50 2.26
CA GLN A 162 8.45 7.93 2.42
C GLN A 162 7.52 8.87 1.63
N TYR A 163 6.83 8.35 0.61
CA TYR A 163 5.84 9.08 -0.17
C TYR A 163 4.40 8.73 0.23
N TRP A 164 4.20 8.02 1.35
CA TRP A 164 2.86 7.76 1.87
C TRP A 164 2.24 9.06 2.38
N GLY A 165 1.28 9.56 1.61
CA GLY A 165 0.47 10.74 1.87
C GLY A 165 -0.45 10.99 0.68
N GLN A 166 -1.46 11.85 0.86
CA GLN A 166 -2.44 12.12 -0.20
C GLN A 166 -1.81 12.72 -1.47
N ASP A 167 -0.74 13.50 -1.31
CA ASP A 167 -0.15 14.30 -2.37
C ASP A 167 0.37 13.45 -3.54
N TYR A 168 0.99 12.30 -3.24
CA TYR A 168 1.62 11.42 -4.23
C TYR A 168 0.71 10.29 -4.71
N GLN A 169 -0.52 10.18 -4.18
CA GLN A 169 -1.46 9.14 -4.60
C GLN A 169 -2.34 9.54 -5.79
N LEU A 170 -2.46 10.82 -6.10
CA LEU A 170 -3.35 11.29 -7.17
C LEU A 170 -2.58 11.54 -8.46
N LEU A 171 -2.84 10.73 -9.47
CA LEU A 171 -2.19 10.84 -10.78
C LEU A 171 -3.22 10.99 -11.89
N TYR A 172 -2.99 11.94 -12.79
CA TYR A 172 -3.78 12.12 -14.00
C TYR A 172 -3.30 11.16 -15.11
N ALA A 173 -4.16 10.24 -15.54
CA ALA A 173 -3.84 9.29 -16.61
C ALA A 173 -3.94 9.97 -17.99
N ARG A 174 -2.80 10.03 -18.69
CA ARG A 174 -2.70 10.70 -19.99
C ARG A 174 -2.92 9.73 -21.14
N SER A 175 -2.19 8.61 -21.11
CA SER A 175 -2.16 7.66 -22.22
C SER A 175 -1.58 6.32 -21.79
N GLY A 176 -1.46 5.41 -22.75
CA GLY A 176 -0.90 4.08 -22.56
C GLY A 176 -1.97 3.01 -22.71
N PHE A 177 -1.55 1.86 -23.22
CA PHE A 177 -2.45 0.75 -23.49
C PHE A 177 -3.19 0.25 -22.24
N GLY A 178 -2.59 0.40 -21.05
CA GLY A 178 -3.19 0.03 -19.77
C GLY A 178 -4.33 0.93 -19.31
N CYS A 179 -4.57 2.06 -19.98
CA CYS A 179 -5.75 2.88 -19.70
C CYS A 179 -7.03 2.15 -20.11
N ALA A 180 -7.00 1.40 -21.21
CA ALA A 180 -8.13 0.64 -21.68
C ALA A 180 -8.25 -0.72 -20.94
N PRO A 181 -9.44 -1.09 -20.47
CA PRO A 181 -9.66 -2.24 -19.58
C PRO A 181 -9.30 -3.60 -20.19
N HIS A 182 -9.58 -3.80 -21.49
CA HIS A 182 -9.37 -5.08 -22.18
C HIS A 182 -8.15 -5.09 -23.10
N SER A 183 -7.29 -4.08 -22.98
CA SER A 183 -6.05 -4.04 -23.73
C SER A 183 -5.04 -5.04 -23.17
N SER A 184 -4.25 -5.66 -24.04
CA SER A 184 -3.14 -6.53 -23.61
C SER A 184 -2.00 -5.75 -22.96
N GLY A 185 -1.84 -4.48 -23.32
CA GLY A 185 -0.82 -3.61 -22.74
C GLY A 185 -1.24 -3.11 -21.36
N ARG A 186 -0.31 -3.13 -20.41
CA ARG A 186 -0.57 -2.78 -18.99
C ARG A 186 -0.12 -1.38 -18.61
N ALA A 187 0.65 -0.72 -19.48
CA ALA A 187 1.31 0.54 -19.18
C ALA A 187 0.31 1.71 -19.18
N VAL A 188 0.34 2.52 -18.12
CA VAL A 188 -0.37 3.78 -17.96
C VAL A 188 0.68 4.86 -17.73
N PHE A 189 0.73 5.85 -18.60
CA PHE A 189 1.55 7.05 -18.42
C PHE A 189 0.70 8.08 -17.70
N ALA A 190 1.09 8.39 -16.47
CA ALA A 190 0.32 9.27 -15.61
C ALA A 190 1.21 10.36 -15.00
N THR A 191 0.61 11.53 -14.78
CA THR A 191 1.26 12.70 -14.20
C THR A 191 0.77 12.93 -12.78
N CYS A 192 1.68 12.98 -11.82
CA CYS A 192 1.36 13.27 -10.42
C CYS A 192 0.81 14.70 -10.28
N LEU A 193 -0.28 14.86 -9.53
CA LEU A 193 -0.92 16.16 -9.35
C LEU A 193 -0.18 17.08 -8.37
N SER A 194 0.72 16.53 -7.54
CA SER A 194 1.48 17.31 -6.55
C SER A 194 2.72 18.00 -7.14
N ASP A 195 3.56 17.24 -7.86
CA ASP A 195 4.83 17.73 -8.42
C ASP A 195 4.81 17.91 -9.95
N GLY A 196 3.80 17.36 -10.64
CA GLY A 196 3.71 17.38 -12.10
C GLY A 196 4.65 16.40 -12.80
N GLU A 197 5.32 15.51 -12.08
CA GLU A 197 6.19 14.49 -12.68
C GLU A 197 5.37 13.43 -13.39
N THR A 198 5.87 12.97 -14.53
CA THR A 198 5.22 11.94 -15.35
C THR A 198 6.01 10.64 -15.27
N ALA A 199 5.32 9.55 -14.93
CA ALA A 199 5.93 8.24 -14.82
C ALA A 199 5.05 7.16 -15.47
N ARG A 200 5.66 6.01 -15.77
CA ARG A 200 4.99 4.82 -16.28
C ARG A 200 4.63 3.91 -15.12
N TRP A 201 3.35 3.58 -15.02
CA TRP A 201 2.78 2.66 -14.04
C TRP A 201 2.10 1.48 -14.75
N ASN A 202 1.79 0.43 -14.00
CA ASN A 202 0.87 -0.61 -14.46
C ASN A 202 -0.56 -0.25 -14.07
N ARG A 203 -1.54 -0.70 -14.87
CA ARG A 203 -2.97 -0.61 -14.53
C ARG A 203 -3.32 -1.19 -13.15
N GLU A 204 -2.58 -2.21 -12.71
CA GLU A 204 -2.78 -2.86 -11.41
C GLU A 204 -2.26 -2.05 -10.22
N ASP A 205 -1.37 -1.09 -10.46
CA ASP A 205 -0.82 -0.24 -9.39
C ASP A 205 -1.87 0.76 -8.88
N PHE A 206 -2.94 1.00 -9.66
CA PHE A 206 -4.03 1.90 -9.30
C PHE A 206 -5.17 1.16 -8.61
N ILE A 207 -5.69 1.77 -7.54
CA ILE A 207 -6.89 1.34 -6.84
C ILE A 207 -8.14 1.59 -7.70
N GLY A 208 -8.18 2.71 -8.42
CA GLY A 208 -9.30 3.05 -9.29
C GLY A 208 -9.33 4.53 -9.67
N VAL A 209 -10.42 4.93 -10.33
CA VAL A 209 -10.69 6.33 -10.67
C VAL A 209 -11.23 7.06 -9.45
N LEU A 210 -10.60 8.18 -9.07
CA LEU A 210 -11.02 9.02 -7.95
C LEU A 210 -12.43 9.59 -8.22
N HIS A 211 -13.30 9.56 -7.21
CA HIS A 211 -14.55 10.30 -7.27
C HIS A 211 -14.30 11.82 -7.16
N ASP A 212 -14.90 12.61 -8.04
CA ASP A 212 -14.79 14.08 -8.06
C ASP A 212 -15.06 14.76 -6.70
N LYS A 213 -15.94 14.21 -5.86
CA LYS A 213 -16.26 14.76 -4.54
C LYS A 213 -15.10 14.69 -3.54
N PHE A 214 -14.13 13.82 -3.80
CA PHE A 214 -12.93 13.62 -2.99
C PHE A 214 -11.69 14.29 -3.59
N LEU A 215 -11.83 15.01 -4.72
CA LEU A 215 -10.73 15.77 -5.30
C LEU A 215 -10.35 16.94 -4.38
N PRO A 216 -9.14 16.95 -3.81
CA PRO A 216 -8.74 18.00 -2.88
C PRO A 216 -8.48 19.32 -3.61
N GLU A 217 -8.66 20.46 -2.92
CA GLU A 217 -8.50 21.80 -3.51
C GLU A 217 -7.10 22.03 -4.09
N TRP A 218 -6.06 21.50 -3.45
CA TRP A 218 -4.67 21.65 -3.92
C TRP A 218 -4.43 21.01 -5.30
N ALA A 219 -5.19 19.98 -5.66
CA ALA A 219 -5.02 19.23 -6.91
C ALA A 219 -5.72 19.88 -8.10
N LYS A 220 -6.75 20.71 -7.86
CA LYS A 220 -7.61 21.31 -8.89
C LYS A 220 -6.85 22.21 -9.87
N PRO A 221 -5.94 23.11 -9.44
CA PRO A 221 -5.19 23.97 -10.36
C PRO A 221 -4.35 23.16 -11.34
N LYS A 222 -3.65 22.13 -10.84
CA LYS A 222 -2.80 21.29 -11.68
C LYS A 222 -3.61 20.46 -12.67
N LEU A 223 -4.74 19.91 -12.23
CA LEU A 223 -5.66 19.19 -13.11
C LEU A 223 -6.20 20.08 -14.25
N ALA A 224 -6.55 21.33 -13.95
CA ALA A 224 -7.01 22.28 -14.95
C ALA A 224 -5.92 22.61 -15.99
N GLU A 225 -4.66 22.76 -15.55
CA GLU A 225 -3.51 22.95 -16.43
C GLU A 225 -3.32 21.75 -17.39
N LEU A 226 -3.36 20.52 -16.86
CA LEU A 226 -3.18 19.30 -17.65
C LEU A 226 -4.30 19.10 -18.67
N ASN A 227 -5.55 19.33 -18.27
CA ASN A 227 -6.71 19.25 -19.17
C ASN A 227 -6.61 20.27 -20.32
N ALA A 228 -6.14 21.50 -20.03
CA ALA A 228 -5.94 22.52 -21.06
C ALA A 228 -4.83 22.12 -22.07
N GLN A 229 -3.73 21.54 -21.58
CA GLN A 229 -2.63 21.06 -22.43
C GLN A 229 -3.06 19.95 -23.39
N GLU A 230 -3.92 19.01 -22.95
CA GLU A 230 -4.41 17.94 -23.82
C GLU A 230 -5.37 18.45 -24.90
N GLN A 231 -6.19 19.46 -24.60
CA GLN A 231 -7.05 20.10 -25.60
C GLN A 231 -6.25 20.84 -26.68
N THR A 232 -5.13 21.48 -26.31
CA THR A 232 -4.24 22.13 -27.29
C THR A 232 -3.43 21.15 -28.14
N ASN A 233 -3.18 19.94 -27.64
CA ASN A 233 -2.39 18.92 -28.34
C ASN A 233 -3.25 17.94 -29.16
N ALA A 234 -4.57 18.08 -29.16
CA ALA A 234 -5.46 17.30 -30.01
C ALA A 234 -5.22 17.67 -31.49
N PRO A 235 -4.88 16.71 -32.38
CA PRO A 235 -4.61 17.03 -33.77
C PRO A 235 -5.86 17.58 -34.44
N THR A 236 -5.75 18.76 -35.05
CA THR A 236 -6.74 19.31 -35.97
C THR A 236 -6.92 18.29 -37.09
N MET A 237 -8.03 17.54 -37.07
CA MET A 237 -8.39 16.61 -38.15
C MET A 237 -8.60 17.44 -39.41
N GLY A 238 -7.54 17.60 -40.19
CA GLY A 238 -7.56 18.24 -41.49
C GLY A 238 -8.53 17.49 -42.39
N GLY A 239 -9.63 18.15 -42.75
CA GLY A 239 -10.62 17.61 -43.66
C GLY A 239 -9.96 17.19 -44.97
N MET A 240 -9.89 15.89 -45.20
CA MET A 240 -9.57 15.31 -46.50
C MET A 240 -10.73 15.60 -47.45
N ASN A 241 -10.63 16.72 -48.18
CA ASN A 241 -11.44 16.94 -49.37
C ASN A 241 -10.99 15.96 -50.45
N MET A 242 -11.80 14.95 -50.72
CA MET A 242 -11.67 14.14 -51.94
C MET A 242 -12.10 15.01 -53.13
N LYS A 243 -11.21 15.15 -54.10
CA LYS A 243 -11.53 15.54 -55.48
C LYS A 243 -11.38 14.32 -56.37
#